data_AF-A0A5E4E8R1-F1
#
_entry.id   AF-A0A5E4E8R1-F1
#
_cell.length_a   1.000
_cell.length_b   1.000
_cell.length_c   1.000
_cell.angle_alpha   90.00
_cell.angle_beta   90.00
_cell.angle_gamma   90.00
#
_symmetry.space_group_name_H-M   'P 1'
#
loop_
_entity.id
_entity.type
_entity.pdbx_description
1 polymer ?
#
loop_
_entity_poly.entity_id
_entity_poly.type
_entity_poly.pdbx_seq_one_letter_code
_entity_poly.pdbx_strand_id
1 'polypeptide(L)'
;MNHNQNQNQNQQSSEGSRHDDDAALTEFLASLMDYTPTIPDELVEHYLAKSGFQCPDVRLIRLVAVATQKFVSEVATDALQQCKARQASVVKDKRDKQQKDKRLILTMEDLSRALREYGVNVKHQEYFADSPSTGLDPASREE
;
A
#
# COMPACT_ATOMS: atom_id res chain seq x y z
N MET A 1 -19.93 54.35 -19.70
CA MET A 1 -19.31 53.26 -20.47
C MET A 1 -18.01 52.91 -19.76
N ASN A 2 -17.92 51.75 -19.12
CA ASN A 2 -16.67 51.03 -18.79
C ASN A 2 -17.03 49.90 -17.81
N HIS A 3 -17.28 48.71 -18.35
CA HIS A 3 -17.30 47.43 -17.61
C HIS A 3 -17.09 46.31 -18.64
N ASN A 4 -15.84 45.97 -18.97
CA ASN A 4 -15.46 44.62 -19.38
C ASN A 4 -13.93 44.48 -19.54
N GLN A 5 -13.21 44.12 -18.47
CA GLN A 5 -11.78 43.77 -18.60
C GLN A 5 -11.26 42.80 -17.54
N ASN A 6 -12.11 41.94 -16.96
CA ASN A 6 -11.70 41.07 -15.85
C ASN A 6 -12.02 39.56 -16.03
N GLN A 7 -12.22 39.09 -17.27
CA GLN A 7 -12.52 37.67 -17.54
C GLN A 7 -11.36 36.85 -18.13
N ASN A 8 -10.21 37.44 -18.47
CA ASN A 8 -9.17 36.74 -19.24
C ASN A 8 -7.95 36.25 -18.43
N GLN A 9 -7.96 36.37 -17.09
CA GLN A 9 -6.77 36.10 -16.26
C GLN A 9 -6.78 34.74 -15.55
N ASN A 10 -7.88 33.98 -15.62
CA ASN A 10 -8.01 32.69 -14.94
C ASN A 10 -7.79 31.45 -15.83
N GLN A 11 -7.40 31.64 -17.10
CA GLN A 11 -7.25 30.56 -18.07
C GLN A 11 -5.78 30.19 -18.37
N GLN A 12 -4.83 31.11 -18.16
CA GLN A 12 -3.40 30.86 -18.40
C GLN A 12 -2.68 30.06 -17.29
N SER A 13 -3.16 30.14 -16.05
CA SER A 13 -2.52 29.47 -14.89
C SER A 13 -2.60 27.94 -14.97
N SER A 14 -3.66 27.40 -15.61
CA SER A 14 -3.88 25.95 -15.69
C SER A 14 -3.10 25.28 -16.83
N GLU A 15 -2.68 26.01 -17.86
CA GLU A 15 -1.90 25.45 -18.97
C GLU A 15 -0.40 25.35 -18.65
N GLY A 16 0.14 26.34 -17.92
CA GLY A 16 1.54 26.32 -17.47
C GLY A 16 1.87 25.18 -16.50
N SER A 17 0.96 24.86 -15.58
CA SER A 17 1.13 23.73 -14.64
C SER A 17 1.22 22.38 -15.35
N ARG A 18 0.39 22.15 -16.38
CA ARG A 18 0.39 20.89 -17.15
C ARG A 18 1.68 20.68 -17.93
N HIS A 19 2.25 21.76 -18.47
CA HIS A 19 3.52 21.71 -19.17
C HIS A 19 4.68 21.33 -18.24
N ASP A 20 4.66 21.81 -16.99
CA ASP A 20 5.67 21.48 -15.98
C ASP A 20 5.56 20.00 -15.55
N ASP A 21 4.33 19.50 -15.37
CA ASP A 21 4.06 18.09 -15.05
C ASP A 21 4.53 17.13 -16.17
N ASP A 22 4.24 17.46 -17.44
CA ASP A 22 4.67 16.64 -18.59
C ASP A 22 6.20 16.65 -18.76
N ALA A 23 6.85 17.79 -18.50
CA ALA A 23 8.30 17.89 -18.50
C ALA A 23 8.91 17.03 -17.37
N ALA A 24 8.37 17.12 -16.16
CA ALA A 24 8.79 16.33 -15.01
C ALA A 24 8.58 14.83 -15.24
N LEU A 25 7.45 14.43 -15.84
CA LEU A 25 7.18 13.03 -16.18
C LEU A 25 8.18 12.51 -17.21
N THR A 26 8.50 13.30 -18.23
CA THR A 26 9.47 12.93 -19.26
C THR A 26 10.87 12.75 -18.66
N GLU A 27 11.30 13.65 -17.78
CA GLU A 27 12.56 13.55 -17.05
C GLU A 27 12.58 12.31 -16.15
N PHE A 28 11.48 12.05 -15.43
CA PHE A 28 11.35 10.86 -14.61
C PHE A 28 11.48 9.57 -15.43
N LEU A 29 10.76 9.44 -16.55
CA LEU A 29 10.87 8.28 -17.43
C LEU A 29 12.27 8.12 -18.03
N ALA A 30 12.95 9.23 -18.33
CA ALA A 30 14.34 9.19 -18.78
C ALA A 30 15.26 8.63 -17.69
N SER A 31 15.07 9.03 -16.42
CA SER A 31 15.85 8.53 -15.29
C SER A 31 15.72 7.01 -15.07
N LEU A 32 14.59 6.41 -15.50
CA LEU A 32 14.37 4.96 -15.38
C LEU A 32 15.27 4.13 -16.29
N MET A 33 15.87 4.71 -17.33
CA MET A 33 16.83 4.01 -18.20
C MET A 33 18.08 3.56 -17.43
N ASP A 34 18.51 4.34 -16.44
CA ASP A 34 19.73 4.07 -15.67
C ASP A 34 19.45 3.54 -14.27
N TYR A 35 18.18 3.54 -13.84
CA TYR A 35 17.76 3.00 -12.56
C TYR A 35 17.52 1.49 -12.62
N THR A 36 18.02 0.74 -11.63
CA THR A 36 17.72 -0.69 -11.45
C THR A 36 16.80 -0.86 -10.24
N PRO A 37 15.50 -1.16 -10.44
CA PRO A 37 14.57 -1.35 -9.33
C PRO A 37 14.89 -2.60 -8.51
N THR A 38 14.42 -2.63 -7.25
CA THR A 38 14.50 -3.83 -6.38
C THR A 38 13.77 -5.05 -6.96
N ILE A 39 12.68 -4.82 -7.69
CA ILE A 39 11.93 -5.85 -8.41
C ILE A 39 12.61 -6.03 -9.78
N PRO A 40 13.11 -7.23 -10.13
CA PRO A 40 13.79 -7.48 -11.40
C PRO A 40 12.90 -7.26 -12.62
N ASP A 41 13.51 -6.82 -13.72
CA ASP A 41 12.83 -6.52 -14.99
C ASP A 41 12.12 -7.78 -15.53
N GLU A 42 12.75 -8.95 -15.44
CA GLU A 42 12.21 -10.23 -15.94
C GLU A 42 10.92 -10.64 -15.19
N LEU A 43 10.82 -10.31 -13.90
CA LEU A 43 9.63 -10.61 -13.12
C LEU A 43 8.46 -9.74 -13.59
N VAL A 44 8.72 -8.47 -13.86
CA VAL A 44 7.70 -7.54 -14.37
C VAL A 44 7.28 -7.94 -15.77
N GLU A 45 8.23 -8.25 -16.66
CA GLU A 45 7.94 -8.76 -18.00
C GLU A 45 7.06 -10.01 -17.96
N HIS A 46 7.36 -10.97 -17.08
CA HIS A 46 6.54 -12.15 -16.90
C HIS A 46 5.09 -11.81 -16.52
N TYR A 47 4.86 -10.92 -15.55
CA TYR A 47 3.50 -10.53 -15.14
C TYR A 47 2.77 -9.65 -16.15
N LEU A 48 3.49 -8.79 -16.89
CA LEU A 48 2.93 -8.03 -18.00
C LEU A 48 2.48 -8.98 -19.12
N ALA A 49 3.34 -9.93 -19.52
CA ALA A 49 3.03 -10.92 -20.54
C ALA A 49 1.85 -11.80 -20.12
N LYS A 50 1.79 -12.22 -18.85
CA LYS A 50 0.66 -12.96 -18.28
C LYS A 50 -0.65 -12.17 -18.36
N SER A 51 -0.57 -10.84 -18.27
CA SER A 51 -1.73 -9.94 -18.42
C SER A 51 -2.07 -9.63 -19.89
N GLY A 52 -1.31 -10.18 -20.85
CA GLY A 52 -1.50 -9.94 -22.28
C GLY A 52 -0.79 -8.70 -22.82
N PHE A 53 0.14 -8.11 -22.06
CA PHE A 53 0.89 -6.92 -22.47
C PHE A 53 2.37 -7.23 -22.64
N GLN A 54 2.91 -7.01 -23.84
CA GLN A 54 4.34 -7.09 -24.11
C GLN A 54 4.85 -5.70 -24.47
N CYS A 55 5.87 -5.24 -23.77
CA CYS A 55 6.44 -3.92 -23.97
C CYS A 55 7.94 -4.04 -24.21
N PRO A 56 8.47 -3.56 -25.35
CA PRO A 56 9.91 -3.53 -25.60
C PRO A 56 10.59 -2.35 -24.90
N ASP A 57 9.84 -1.40 -24.35
CA ASP A 57 10.39 -0.23 -23.67
C ASP A 57 10.68 -0.54 -22.20
N VAL A 58 11.98 -0.68 -21.88
CA VAL A 58 12.48 -0.95 -20.52
C VAL A 58 12.03 0.09 -19.49
N ARG A 59 11.77 1.34 -19.91
CA ARG A 59 11.31 2.40 -19.00
C ARG A 59 9.93 2.08 -18.46
N LEU A 60 9.05 1.53 -19.29
CA LEU A 60 7.70 1.15 -18.88
C LEU A 60 7.71 -0.08 -17.97
N ILE A 61 8.60 -1.04 -18.24
CA ILE A 61 8.83 -2.19 -17.35
C ILE A 61 9.29 -1.70 -15.97
N ARG A 62 10.29 -0.82 -15.93
CA ARG A 62 10.82 -0.27 -14.66
C ARG A 62 9.86 0.68 -13.97
N LEU A 63 9.04 1.41 -14.72
CA LEU A 63 7.96 2.23 -14.16
C LEU A 63 6.98 1.36 -13.37
N VAL A 64 6.54 0.24 -13.95
CA VAL A 64 5.66 -0.73 -13.28
C VAL A 64 6.36 -1.32 -12.04
N ALA A 65 7.66 -1.63 -12.13
CA ALA A 65 8.45 -2.09 -11.00
C ALA A 65 8.45 -1.08 -9.84
N VAL A 66 8.74 0.20 -10.13
CA VAL A 66 8.80 1.28 -9.13
C VAL A 66 7.41 1.57 -8.56
N ALA A 67 6.37 1.61 -9.40
CA ALA A 67 5.00 1.80 -8.93
C ALA A 67 4.56 0.67 -7.98
N THR A 68 4.93 -0.57 -8.30
CA THR A 68 4.66 -1.73 -7.44
C THR A 68 5.42 -1.64 -6.11
N GLN A 69 6.69 -1.23 -6.15
CA GLN A 69 7.48 -1.01 -4.92
C GLN A 69 6.88 0.08 -4.04
N LYS A 70 6.48 1.21 -4.65
CA LYS A 70 5.81 2.30 -3.94
C LYS A 70 4.53 1.79 -3.28
N PHE A 71 3.69 1.07 -4.02
CA PHE A 71 2.44 0.52 -3.49
C PHE A 71 2.68 -0.40 -2.29
N VAL A 72 3.61 -1.35 -2.39
CA VAL A 72 3.95 -2.26 -1.27
C VAL A 72 4.51 -1.47 -0.08
N SER A 73 5.32 -0.45 -0.33
CA SER A 73 5.87 0.43 0.71
C SER A 73 4.79 1.22 1.44
N GLU A 74 3.76 1.70 0.74
CA GLU A 74 2.63 2.40 1.35
C GLU A 74 1.83 1.46 2.25
N VAL A 75 1.46 0.26 1.75
CA VAL A 75 0.77 -0.75 2.56
C VAL A 75 1.57 -1.15 3.80
N ALA A 76 2.89 -1.34 3.66
CA ALA A 76 3.76 -1.67 4.78
C ALA A 76 3.86 -0.52 5.80
N THR A 77 3.86 0.72 5.33
CA THR A 77 3.88 1.92 6.17
C THR A 77 2.57 2.04 6.97
N ASP A 78 1.43 1.81 6.34
CA ASP A 78 0.14 1.86 7.01
C ASP A 78 0.01 0.73 8.05
N ALA A 79 0.43 -0.49 7.70
CA ALA A 79 0.47 -1.60 8.65
C ALA A 79 1.42 -1.32 9.84
N LEU A 80 2.56 -0.65 9.60
CA LEU A 80 3.46 -0.21 10.66
C LEU A 80 2.80 0.80 11.61
N GLN A 81 1.99 1.72 11.09
CA GLN A 81 1.23 2.66 11.91
C GLN A 81 0.21 1.93 12.80
N GLN A 82 -0.51 0.94 12.25
CA GLN A 82 -1.43 0.11 13.02
C GLN A 82 -0.71 -0.69 14.13
N CYS A 83 0.46 -1.25 13.81
CA CYS A 83 1.30 -1.97 14.77
C CYS A 83 1.72 -1.07 15.94
N LYS A 84 2.19 0.15 15.65
CA LYS A 84 2.56 1.14 16.67
C LYS A 84 1.38 1.57 17.53
N ALA A 85 0.22 1.82 16.92
CA ALA A 85 -0.99 2.22 17.64
C ALA A 85 -1.46 1.13 18.61
N ARG A 86 -1.43 -0.14 18.19
CA ARG A 86 -1.74 -1.28 19.07
C ARG A 86 -0.74 -1.42 20.21
N GLN A 87 0.57 -1.30 19.95
CA GLN A 87 1.56 -1.41 21.04
C GLN A 87 1.46 -0.26 22.04
N ALA A 88 1.04 0.94 21.62
CA ALA A 88 0.86 2.07 22.52
C ALA A 88 -0.30 1.88 23.51
N SER A 89 -1.37 1.18 23.12
CA SER A 89 -2.51 0.92 24.02
C SER A 89 -2.18 -0.08 25.13
N VAL A 90 -1.35 -1.09 24.87
CA VAL A 90 -0.94 -2.13 25.84
C VAL A 90 -0.04 -1.58 26.96
N VAL A 91 0.63 -0.46 26.73
CA VAL A 91 1.70 0.05 27.62
C VAL A 91 1.17 0.89 28.78
N LYS A 92 -0.10 1.30 28.75
CA LYS A 92 -0.67 2.16 29.80
C LYS A 92 -0.84 1.44 31.15
N ASP A 93 -0.97 0.11 31.15
CA ASP A 93 -1.28 -0.69 32.35
C ASP A 93 -0.06 -1.27 33.10
N LYS A 94 1.14 -1.27 32.52
CA LYS A 94 2.34 -1.88 33.15
C LYS A 94 3.61 -1.04 32.94
N ARG A 95 3.61 0.17 33.50
CA ARG A 95 4.83 0.96 33.70
C ARG A 95 5.59 0.34 34.87
N ASP A 96 6.65 -0.44 34.60
CA ASP A 96 7.94 -0.31 35.32
C ASP A 96 9.03 -1.34 35.00
N LYS A 97 8.82 -2.42 34.22
CA LYS A 97 9.88 -3.45 34.09
C LYS A 97 10.30 -3.96 32.70
N GLN A 98 9.68 -3.56 31.59
CA GLN A 98 10.01 -4.11 30.26
C GLN A 98 10.05 -3.02 29.18
N GLN A 99 11.00 -2.10 29.27
CA GLN A 99 11.21 -1.07 28.25
C GLN A 99 12.20 -1.49 27.15
N LYS A 100 12.95 -2.59 27.33
CA LYS A 100 14.15 -2.86 26.52
C LYS A 100 13.93 -3.70 25.24
N ASP A 101 12.78 -4.34 25.04
CA ASP A 101 12.55 -5.24 23.89
C ASP A 101 11.17 -5.10 23.24
N LYS A 102 10.77 -3.88 22.87
CA LYS A 102 9.57 -3.70 22.02
C LYS A 102 9.93 -3.82 20.54
N ARG A 103 10.18 -5.06 20.12
CA ARG A 103 10.33 -5.38 18.69
C ARG A 103 8.98 -5.16 17.99
N LEU A 104 8.97 -4.39 16.92
CA LEU A 104 7.80 -4.27 16.05
C LEU A 104 7.70 -5.54 15.21
N ILE A 105 6.52 -6.15 15.20
CA ILE A 105 6.21 -7.37 14.45
C ILE A 105 5.00 -7.06 13.58
N LEU A 106 5.10 -7.34 12.28
CA LEU A 106 3.97 -7.27 11.37
C LEU A 106 3.04 -8.45 11.65
N THR A 107 1.80 -8.18 12.02
CA THR A 107 0.78 -9.21 12.27
C THR A 107 -0.34 -9.15 11.24
N MET A 108 -1.13 -10.23 11.15
CA MET A 108 -2.32 -10.26 10.30
C MET A 108 -3.36 -9.24 10.71
N GLU A 109 -3.45 -8.87 11.98
CA GLU A 109 -4.35 -7.82 12.45
C GLU A 109 -3.96 -6.45 11.87
N ASP A 110 -2.67 -6.10 11.91
CA ASP A 110 -2.16 -4.84 11.37
C ASP A 110 -2.38 -4.76 9.86
N LEU A 111 -1.98 -5.83 9.16
CA LEU A 111 -2.06 -5.91 7.72
C LEU A 111 -3.51 -5.90 7.23
N SER A 112 -4.41 -6.65 7.87
CA SER A 112 -5.83 -6.69 7.48
C SER A 112 -6.53 -5.36 7.68
N ARG A 113 -6.11 -4.57 8.68
CA ARG A 113 -6.62 -3.21 8.90
C ARG A 113 -6.10 -2.25 7.82
N ALA A 114 -4.80 -2.27 7.53
CA ALA A 114 -4.22 -1.45 6.47
C ALA A 114 -4.87 -1.75 5.11
N LEU A 115 -4.95 -3.03 4.73
CA LEU A 115 -5.53 -3.47 3.45
C LEU A 115 -7.02 -3.12 3.30
N ARG A 116 -7.76 -2.97 4.39
CA ARG A 116 -9.18 -2.59 4.35
C ARG A 116 -9.38 -1.18 3.79
N GLU A 117 -8.42 -0.28 4.01
CA GLU A 117 -8.44 1.08 3.45
C GLU A 117 -8.30 1.07 1.93
N TYR A 118 -7.63 0.05 1.39
CA TYR A 118 -7.50 -0.23 -0.06
C TYR A 118 -8.64 -1.10 -0.60
N GLY A 119 -9.69 -1.38 0.18
CA GLY A 119 -10.84 -2.19 -0.24
C GLY A 119 -10.60 -3.71 -0.22
N VAL A 120 -9.48 -4.17 0.32
CA VAL A 120 -9.14 -5.60 0.40
C VAL A 120 -9.55 -6.16 1.76
N ASN A 121 -10.49 -7.11 1.76
CA ASN A 121 -10.98 -7.74 2.98
C ASN A 121 -10.26 -9.07 3.23
N VAL A 122 -9.31 -9.07 4.17
CA VAL A 122 -8.64 -10.29 4.64
C VAL A 122 -9.32 -10.78 5.91
N LYS A 123 -9.96 -11.96 5.85
CA LYS A 123 -10.55 -12.66 7.00
C LYS A 123 -9.74 -13.91 7.29
N HIS A 124 -8.81 -13.81 8.23
CA HIS A 124 -8.10 -14.96 8.76
C HIS A 124 -8.81 -15.44 10.04
N GLN A 125 -9.31 -16.68 10.04
CA GLN A 125 -9.86 -17.31 11.25
C GLN A 125 -8.69 -17.64 12.19
N GLU A 126 -8.84 -17.36 13.48
CA GLU A 126 -7.77 -17.67 14.45
C GLU A 126 -7.59 -19.19 14.63
N TYR A 127 -8.69 -19.95 14.51
CA TYR A 127 -8.72 -21.39 14.66
C TYR A 127 -9.71 -22.02 13.68
N PHE A 128 -9.40 -23.25 13.26
CA PHE A 128 -10.34 -24.13 12.57
C PHE A 128 -10.74 -25.24 13.52
N ALA A 129 -12.03 -25.54 13.60
CA ALA A 129 -12.53 -26.68 14.33
C ALA A 129 -12.63 -27.88 13.38
N ASP A 130 -11.93 -28.97 13.68
CA ASP A 130 -12.01 -30.22 12.90
C ASP A 130 -13.39 -30.90 13.00
N SER A 131 -14.21 -30.45 13.95
CA SER A 131 -15.54 -30.97 14.24
C SER A 131 -16.46 -29.84 14.70
N PRO A 132 -17.74 -29.83 14.28
CA PRO A 132 -18.72 -28.85 14.76
C PRO A 132 -19.01 -28.97 16.26
N SER A 133 -18.51 -30.01 16.94
CA SER A 133 -18.61 -30.18 18.40
C SER A 133 -17.40 -29.67 19.18
N THR A 134 -16.34 -29.20 18.51
CA THR A 134 -15.16 -28.66 19.19
C THR A 134 -15.53 -27.37 19.93
N GLY A 135 -15.42 -27.37 21.26
CA GLY A 135 -15.78 -26.24 22.12
C GLY A 135 -17.21 -26.26 22.68
N LEU A 136 -18.01 -27.28 22.34
CA LEU A 136 -19.29 -27.54 23.03
C LEU A 136 -19.01 -28.28 24.35
N ASP A 137 -19.58 -27.75 25.45
CA ASP A 137 -19.49 -28.35 26.78
C ASP A 137 -20.11 -29.76 26.74
N PRO A 138 -19.43 -30.84 27.18
CA PRO A 138 -19.94 -32.21 27.10
C PRO A 138 -21.26 -32.42 27.87
N ALA A 139 -21.62 -31.50 28.77
CA ALA A 139 -22.87 -31.50 29.52
C ALA A 139 -24.12 -31.15 28.68
N SER A 140 -23.96 -30.67 27.45
CA SER A 140 -25.08 -30.35 26.54
C SER A 140 -25.49 -31.51 25.63
N ARG A 141 -24.93 -32.71 25.85
CA ARG A 141 -25.10 -33.88 24.99
C ARG A 141 -26.14 -34.89 25.49
N GLU A 142 -26.84 -34.58 26.58
CA GLU A 142 -27.92 -35.39 27.16
C GLU A 142 -29.24 -34.60 27.18
N GLU A 143 -29.88 -34.45 26.02
CA GLU A 143 -31.35 -34.35 25.88
C GLU A 143 -31.78 -35.05 24.58
#